data_AF-A0A0F2C6D0-F1
#
_entry.id   AF-A0A0F2C6D0-F1
#
_cell.length_a   1.000
_cell.length_b   1.000
_cell.length_c   1.000
_cell.angle_alpha   90.00
_cell.angle_beta   90.00
_cell.angle_gamma   90.00
#
_symmetry.space_group_name_H-M   'P 1'
#
loop_
_entity.id
_entity.type
_entity.pdbx_description
1 polymer ?
#
loop_
_entity_poly.entity_id
_entity_poly.type
_entity_poly.pdbx_seq_one_letter_code
_entity_poly.pdbx_strand_id
1 'polypeptide(L)'
;MTITAAADGSALGNPGPNGWAWYIDDDNWAAGGSAHGTNNQGELQAVLELLKATAGTDEKLHIWCDSRYVIDSVTKWMPGWKRKGWRKSDGGPVLNRDLLEGIDEAMRGRDVQFSWVKGHAGDELNEAADERANAAANAYKNKQEPRRGPGFTRATDAGAAVAASAPIAASAGSPATPPPAARAATAEPLWAEASDLLDGLDAPVDDPIEVRLALTGDEHARLRDRAEAQGVTLEEALRRLI
;
A
#
# COMPACT_ATOMS: atom_id res chain seq x y z
N MET A 1 6.74 -11.79 24.80
CA MET A 1 5.30 -11.80 24.47
C MET A 1 5.16 -11.25 23.05
N THR A 2 4.08 -11.59 22.34
CA THR A 2 3.92 -11.24 20.91
C THR A 2 2.66 -10.40 20.77
N ILE A 3 2.80 -9.25 20.11
CA ILE A 3 1.69 -8.41 19.68
C ILE A 3 1.30 -8.84 18.27
N THR A 4 0.06 -9.26 18.08
CA THR A 4 -0.50 -9.53 16.76
C THR A 4 -1.39 -8.36 16.36
N ALA A 5 -1.18 -7.82 15.17
CA ALA A 5 -1.91 -6.68 14.65
C ALA A 5 -2.21 -6.87 13.17
N ALA A 6 -3.33 -6.36 12.69
CA ALA A 6 -3.57 -6.17 11.26
C ALA A 6 -3.29 -4.72 10.85
N ALA A 7 -2.84 -4.54 9.62
CA ALA A 7 -2.60 -3.23 9.02
C ALA A 7 -3.15 -3.23 7.59
N ASP A 8 -3.99 -2.24 7.28
CA ASP A 8 -4.71 -2.16 6.02
C ASP A 8 -4.87 -0.70 5.52
N GLY A 9 -5.05 -0.55 4.21
CA GLY A 9 -5.21 0.70 3.51
C GLY A 9 -6.40 0.67 2.53
N SER A 10 -7.01 1.83 2.34
CA SER A 10 -8.13 2.01 1.41
C SER A 10 -7.94 3.28 0.59
N ALA A 11 -8.39 3.28 -0.66
CA ALA A 11 -8.44 4.49 -1.48
C ALA A 11 -9.74 4.59 -2.29
N LEU A 12 -10.37 5.76 -2.24
CA LEU A 12 -11.58 6.09 -3.00
C LEU A 12 -11.19 6.67 -4.36
N GLY A 13 -10.72 5.77 -5.24
CA GLY A 13 -10.03 6.10 -6.48
C GLY A 13 -8.51 6.05 -6.30
N ASN A 14 -7.77 5.75 -7.37
CA ASN A 14 -6.33 5.50 -7.29
C ASN A 14 -5.59 6.31 -8.37
N PRO A 15 -5.14 7.55 -8.09
CA PRO A 15 -5.15 8.22 -6.78
C PRO A 15 -6.49 8.89 -6.42
N GLY A 16 -6.75 9.06 -5.12
CA GLY A 16 -7.97 9.64 -4.55
C GLY A 16 -7.86 9.84 -3.03
N PRO A 17 -8.93 10.24 -2.33
CA PRO A 17 -8.94 10.24 -0.87
C PRO A 17 -8.61 8.84 -0.35
N ASN A 18 -7.59 8.72 0.51
CA ASN A 18 -7.15 7.45 1.04
C ASN A 18 -7.22 7.41 2.56
N GLY A 19 -7.20 6.20 3.09
CA GLY A 19 -7.24 5.88 4.49
C GLY A 19 -6.26 4.76 4.80
N TRP A 20 -5.82 4.73 6.05
CA TRP A 20 -4.97 3.69 6.61
C TRP A 20 -5.48 3.38 8.02
N ALA A 21 -5.32 2.13 8.44
CA ALA A 21 -5.57 1.76 9.82
C ALA A 21 -4.71 0.57 10.23
N TRP A 22 -4.36 0.53 11.51
CA TRP A 22 -3.87 -0.68 12.15
C TRP A 22 -4.73 -1.00 13.37
N TYR A 23 -4.83 -2.29 13.66
CA TYR A 23 -5.74 -2.80 14.68
C TYR A 23 -5.10 -3.97 15.42
N ILE A 24 -5.08 -3.89 16.76
CA ILE A 24 -4.71 -4.99 17.67
C ILE A 24 -5.96 -5.48 18.38
N ASP A 25 -6.67 -4.56 19.03
CA ASP A 25 -7.94 -4.74 19.72
C ASP A 25 -8.69 -3.39 19.80
N ASP A 26 -9.89 -3.38 20.37
CA ASP A 26 -10.75 -2.18 20.44
C ASP A 26 -10.16 -1.04 21.29
N ASP A 27 -9.21 -1.36 22.20
CA ASP A 27 -8.49 -0.39 23.03
C ASP A 27 -7.13 0.03 22.41
N ASN A 28 -6.70 -0.65 21.35
CA ASN A 28 -5.40 -0.50 20.70
C ASN A 28 -5.54 -0.50 19.18
N TRP A 29 -5.93 0.65 18.63
CA TRP A 29 -6.00 0.86 17.20
C TRP A 29 -5.77 2.33 16.84
N ALA A 30 -5.35 2.57 15.60
CA ALA A 30 -5.37 3.92 15.05
C ALA A 30 -5.71 3.92 13.56
N ALA A 31 -6.28 5.03 13.12
CA ALA A 31 -6.60 5.26 11.72
C ALA A 31 -6.32 6.70 11.30
N GLY A 32 -6.10 6.88 10.01
CA GLY A 32 -5.84 8.18 9.41
C GLY A 32 -5.91 8.08 7.89
N GLY A 33 -5.36 9.06 7.18
CA GLY A 33 -5.44 9.10 5.73
C GLY A 33 -5.06 10.45 5.18
N SER A 34 -5.42 10.68 3.93
CA SER A 34 -5.20 11.96 3.25
C SER A 34 -6.28 12.22 2.21
N ALA A 35 -6.41 13.48 1.78
CA ALA A 35 -7.33 13.85 0.70
C ALA A 35 -6.89 13.34 -0.68
N HIS A 36 -5.63 12.96 -0.84
CA HIS A 36 -5.07 12.51 -2.10
C HIS A 36 -3.88 11.56 -1.88
N GLY A 37 -4.05 10.30 -2.23
CA GLY A 37 -3.03 9.26 -2.22
C GLY A 37 -3.51 8.00 -2.93
N THR A 38 -2.69 6.97 -2.91
CA THR A 38 -3.00 5.65 -3.49
C THR A 38 -3.39 4.64 -2.41
N ASN A 39 -3.87 3.47 -2.85
CA ASN A 39 -4.12 2.35 -1.94
C ASN A 39 -2.81 1.88 -1.29
N ASN A 40 -1.78 1.64 -2.11
CA ASN A 40 -0.43 1.23 -1.69
C ASN A 40 0.17 2.19 -0.64
N GLN A 41 -0.05 3.50 -0.80
CA GLN A 41 0.38 4.49 0.19
C GLN A 41 -0.37 4.32 1.53
N GLY A 42 -1.68 4.06 1.49
CA GLY A 42 -2.47 3.78 2.68
C GLY A 42 -1.98 2.52 3.41
N GLU A 43 -1.77 1.43 2.68
CA GLU A 43 -1.32 0.16 3.26
C GLU A 43 0.09 0.28 3.88
N LEU A 44 1.05 0.91 3.18
CA LEU A 44 2.38 1.16 3.73
C LEU A 44 2.35 2.10 4.94
N GLN A 45 1.51 3.14 4.89
CA GLN A 45 1.35 4.07 6.00
C GLN A 45 0.77 3.37 7.23
N ALA A 46 -0.17 2.43 7.07
CA ALA A 46 -0.71 1.64 8.18
C ALA A 46 0.38 0.88 8.93
N VAL A 47 1.27 0.19 8.18
CA VAL A 47 2.41 -0.53 8.75
C VAL A 47 3.39 0.43 9.44
N LEU A 48 3.71 1.55 8.81
CA LEU A 48 4.62 2.55 9.39
C LEU A 48 4.08 3.10 10.71
N GLU A 49 2.80 3.46 10.78
CA GLU A 49 2.19 4.02 11.99
C GLU A 49 2.05 2.97 13.10
N LEU A 50 1.78 1.71 12.76
CA LEU A 50 1.82 0.61 13.74
C LEU A 50 3.22 0.45 14.34
N LEU A 51 4.25 0.45 13.50
CA LEU A 51 5.63 0.33 13.94
C LEU A 51 6.03 1.49 14.86
N LYS A 52 5.63 2.73 14.52
CA LYS A 52 5.88 3.91 15.37
C LYS A 52 5.13 3.83 16.69
N ALA A 53 3.85 3.48 16.66
CA ALA A 53 3.02 3.40 17.87
C ALA A 53 3.55 2.37 18.88
N THR A 54 4.16 1.31 18.38
CA THR A 54 4.74 0.22 19.18
C THR A 54 6.26 0.37 19.39
N ALA A 55 6.87 1.51 19.06
CA ALA A 55 8.33 1.67 19.15
C ALA A 55 8.88 1.57 20.58
N GLY A 56 8.04 1.80 21.60
CA GLY A 56 8.42 1.72 23.02
C GLY A 56 8.33 0.33 23.65
N THR A 57 8.01 -0.72 22.88
CA THR A 57 7.92 -2.10 23.38
C THR A 57 9.00 -2.99 22.76
N ASP A 58 9.54 -3.89 23.57
CA ASP A 58 10.47 -4.96 23.17
C ASP A 58 9.74 -6.24 22.73
N GLU A 59 8.41 -6.22 22.69
CA GLU A 59 7.62 -7.36 22.24
C GLU A 59 7.80 -7.61 20.74
N LYS A 60 7.75 -8.89 20.38
CA LYS A 60 7.72 -9.30 18.99
C LYS A 60 6.43 -8.79 18.36
N LEU A 61 6.53 -8.21 17.16
CA LEU A 61 5.38 -7.73 16.41
C LEU A 61 5.09 -8.66 15.24
N HIS A 62 3.86 -9.19 15.20
CA HIS A 62 3.35 -10.01 14.10
C HIS A 62 2.26 -9.23 13.36
N ILE A 63 2.60 -8.74 12.18
CA ILE A 63 1.74 -7.89 11.35
C ILE A 63 1.05 -8.74 10.28
N TRP A 64 -0.27 -8.65 10.22
CA TRP A 64 -1.10 -9.25 9.18
C TRP A 64 -1.45 -8.17 8.16
N CYS A 65 -1.21 -8.48 6.88
CA CYS A 65 -1.62 -7.64 5.75
C CYS A 65 -2.23 -8.56 4.70
N ASP A 66 -3.26 -8.12 4.00
CA ASP A 66 -3.74 -8.78 2.78
C ASP A 66 -3.03 -8.25 1.51
N SER A 67 -2.31 -7.13 1.63
CA SER A 67 -1.44 -6.59 0.60
C SER A 67 -0.15 -7.38 0.43
N ARG A 68 -0.06 -8.10 -0.70
CA ARG A 68 1.21 -8.68 -1.16
C ARG A 68 2.24 -7.61 -1.50
N TYR A 69 1.80 -6.45 -1.98
CA TYR A 69 2.71 -5.35 -2.32
C TYR A 69 3.49 -4.89 -1.10
N VAL A 70 2.81 -4.65 0.04
CA VAL A 70 3.48 -4.27 1.29
C VAL A 70 4.45 -5.34 1.76
N ILE A 71 4.00 -6.59 1.83
CA ILE A 71 4.81 -7.71 2.33
C ILE A 71 6.06 -7.88 1.46
N ASP A 72 5.90 -7.91 0.14
CA ASP A 72 7.02 -8.14 -0.77
C ASP A 72 7.97 -6.92 -0.84
N SER A 73 7.42 -5.71 -0.77
CA SER A 73 8.21 -4.48 -0.69
C SER A 73 9.14 -4.50 0.52
N VAL A 74 8.62 -4.84 1.69
CA VAL A 74 9.40 -4.84 2.94
C VAL A 74 10.35 -6.04 3.02
N THR A 75 9.86 -7.24 2.69
CA THR A 75 10.60 -8.48 2.98
C THR A 75 11.50 -8.95 1.83
N LYS A 76 11.12 -8.70 0.57
CA LYS A 76 11.84 -9.21 -0.61
C LYS A 76 12.64 -8.11 -1.31
N TRP A 77 12.03 -6.96 -1.56
CA TRP A 77 12.59 -5.97 -2.49
C TRP A 77 13.46 -4.92 -1.82
N MET A 78 13.01 -4.37 -0.67
CA MET A 78 13.72 -3.34 0.09
C MET A 78 15.19 -3.69 0.39
N PRO A 79 15.57 -4.92 0.78
CA PRO A 79 16.98 -5.26 0.97
C PRO A 79 17.82 -5.07 -0.30
N GLY A 80 17.25 -5.38 -1.47
CA GLY A 80 17.89 -5.18 -2.77
C GLY A 80 17.99 -3.70 -3.15
N TRP A 81 16.90 -2.95 -2.98
CA TRP A 81 16.87 -1.52 -3.25
C TRP A 81 17.86 -0.74 -2.38
N LYS A 82 17.96 -1.06 -1.09
CA LYS A 82 18.95 -0.44 -0.18
C LYS A 82 20.38 -0.63 -0.68
N ARG A 83 20.75 -1.84 -1.14
CA ARG A 83 22.08 -2.11 -1.72
C ARG A 83 22.34 -1.30 -3.00
N LYS A 84 21.29 -0.97 -3.75
CA LYS A 84 21.36 -0.19 -5.01
C LYS A 84 21.12 1.31 -4.79
N GLY A 85 21.14 1.81 -3.55
CA GLY A 85 20.91 3.23 -3.25
C GLY A 85 19.48 3.68 -3.54
N TRP A 86 18.50 2.82 -3.22
CA TRP A 86 17.06 3.03 -3.45
C TRP A 86 16.69 3.22 -4.92
N ARG A 87 17.19 2.30 -5.74
CA ARG A 87 16.87 2.19 -7.17
C ARG A 87 16.42 0.79 -7.51
N LYS A 88 15.50 0.72 -8.47
CA LYS A 88 15.02 -0.53 -9.06
C LYS A 88 16.09 -1.15 -9.98
N SER A 89 15.84 -2.37 -10.43
CA SER A 89 16.73 -3.13 -11.33
C SER A 89 16.94 -2.43 -12.68
N ASP A 90 15.89 -1.78 -13.19
CA ASP A 90 15.88 -0.94 -14.39
C ASP A 90 16.56 0.43 -14.21
N GLY A 91 17.01 0.76 -13.00
CA GLY A 91 17.62 2.04 -12.64
C GLY A 91 16.61 3.14 -12.26
N GLY A 92 15.32 2.85 -12.38
CA GLY A 92 14.22 3.73 -12.00
C GLY A 92 14.16 3.99 -10.48
N PRO A 93 13.46 5.07 -10.07
CA PRO A 93 13.22 5.33 -8.66
C PRO A 93 12.28 4.26 -8.08
N VAL A 94 12.47 3.94 -6.80
CA VAL A 94 11.53 3.11 -6.03
C VAL A 94 10.32 3.97 -5.67
N LEU A 95 9.10 3.53 -6.00
CA LEU A 95 7.88 4.22 -5.56
C LEU A 95 7.69 4.10 -4.05
N ASN A 96 7.03 5.09 -3.44
CA ASN A 96 6.76 5.14 -1.99
C ASN A 96 8.03 5.01 -1.13
N ARG A 97 9.18 5.43 -1.68
CA ARG A 97 10.49 5.34 -1.03
C ARG A 97 10.52 5.97 0.36
N ASP A 98 9.85 7.10 0.53
CA ASP A 98 9.75 7.81 1.81
C ASP A 98 9.08 6.96 2.90
N LEU A 99 7.97 6.29 2.57
CA LEU A 99 7.29 5.37 3.47
C LEU A 99 8.15 4.14 3.77
N LEU A 100 8.78 3.58 2.74
CA LEU A 100 9.64 2.40 2.86
C LEU A 100 10.90 2.68 3.69
N GLU A 101 11.54 3.82 3.51
CA GLU A 101 12.66 4.27 4.35
C GLU A 101 12.22 4.46 5.81
N GLY A 102 11.02 5.01 6.02
CA GLY A 102 10.42 5.12 7.36
C GLY A 102 10.18 3.77 8.02
N ILE A 103 9.66 2.79 7.26
CA ILE A 103 9.43 1.42 7.74
C ILE A 103 10.78 0.76 8.07
N ASP A 104 11.78 0.87 7.19
CA ASP A 104 13.12 0.32 7.41
C ASP A 104 13.74 0.84 8.71
N GLU A 105 13.62 2.15 8.97
CA GLU A 105 14.09 2.75 10.21
C GLU A 105 13.32 2.20 11.42
N ALA A 106 11.99 2.19 11.35
CA ALA A 106 11.13 1.80 12.47
C ALA A 106 11.19 0.31 12.83
N MET A 107 11.73 -0.53 11.92
CA MET A 107 11.99 -1.95 12.16
C MET A 107 13.37 -2.25 12.75
N ARG A 108 14.30 -1.28 12.78
CA ARG A 108 15.68 -1.56 13.23
C ARG A 108 15.72 -2.02 14.68
N GLY A 109 16.41 -3.14 14.91
CA GLY A 109 16.58 -3.72 16.24
C GLY A 109 15.33 -4.40 16.81
N ARG A 110 14.28 -4.60 16.01
CA ARG A 110 13.01 -5.21 16.44
C ARG A 110 12.76 -6.54 15.76
N ASP A 111 12.07 -7.45 16.45
CA ASP A 111 11.55 -8.69 15.85
C ASP A 111 10.17 -8.44 15.26
N VAL A 112 10.13 -8.18 13.95
CA VAL A 112 8.91 -7.90 13.18
C VAL A 112 8.72 -9.00 12.15
N GLN A 113 7.54 -9.62 12.14
CA GLN A 113 7.15 -10.64 11.19
C GLN A 113 5.88 -10.24 10.45
N PHE A 114 5.82 -10.58 9.17
CA PHE A 114 4.65 -10.35 8.33
C PHE A 114 3.97 -11.68 8.00
N SER A 115 2.64 -11.67 7.94
CA SER A 115 1.86 -12.77 7.37
C SER A 115 0.83 -12.25 6.40
N TRP A 116 0.76 -12.92 5.26
CA TRP A 116 -0.28 -12.66 4.30
C TRP A 116 -1.57 -13.32 4.77
N VAL A 117 -2.62 -12.52 4.92
CA VAL A 117 -3.99 -13.00 5.15
C VAL A 117 -4.79 -12.76 3.89
N LYS A 118 -5.89 -13.50 3.73
CA LYS A 118 -6.75 -13.30 2.58
C LYS A 118 -7.76 -12.19 2.91
N GLY A 119 -7.75 -11.10 2.14
CA GLY A 119 -8.72 -10.01 2.32
C GLY A 119 -10.17 -10.53 2.30
N HIS A 120 -11.01 -9.98 3.19
CA HIS A 120 -12.43 -10.31 3.35
C HIS A 120 -12.74 -11.81 3.52
N ALA A 121 -11.89 -12.55 4.23
CA ALA A 121 -12.04 -13.98 4.46
C ALA A 121 -12.53 -14.38 5.85
N GLY A 122 -13.01 -13.44 6.68
CA GLY A 122 -13.45 -13.71 8.06
C GLY A 122 -12.36 -13.51 9.13
N ASP A 123 -11.22 -12.92 8.78
CA ASP A 123 -10.15 -12.59 9.73
C ASP A 123 -10.51 -11.30 10.50
N GLU A 124 -11.03 -11.45 11.72
CA GLU A 124 -11.59 -10.33 12.52
C GLU A 124 -10.66 -9.12 12.65
N LEU A 125 -9.35 -9.35 12.83
CA LEU A 125 -8.37 -8.26 12.94
C LEU A 125 -8.25 -7.48 11.61
N ASN A 126 -8.19 -8.20 10.49
CA ASN A 126 -8.05 -7.57 9.16
C ASN A 126 -9.34 -6.84 8.79
N GLU A 127 -10.51 -7.44 9.04
CA GLU A 127 -11.80 -6.80 8.81
C GLU A 127 -11.96 -5.52 9.66
N ALA A 128 -11.51 -5.55 10.91
CA ALA A 128 -11.51 -4.38 11.77
C ALA A 128 -10.58 -3.26 11.26
N ALA A 129 -9.43 -3.61 10.67
CA ALA A 129 -8.51 -2.66 10.04
C ALA A 129 -9.10 -2.10 8.73
N ASP A 130 -9.61 -2.95 7.83
CA ASP A 130 -10.26 -2.58 6.57
C ASP A 130 -11.41 -1.59 6.82
N GLU A 131 -12.31 -1.90 7.75
CA GLU A 131 -13.45 -1.03 8.08
C GLU A 131 -12.97 0.37 8.50
N ARG A 132 -11.93 0.43 9.33
CA ARG A 132 -11.36 1.69 9.84
C ARG A 132 -10.63 2.47 8.75
N ALA A 133 -9.89 1.79 7.86
CA ALA A 133 -9.22 2.42 6.73
C ALA A 133 -10.26 2.99 5.75
N ASN A 134 -11.30 2.23 5.41
CA ASN A 134 -12.41 2.68 4.57
C ASN A 134 -13.16 3.86 5.20
N ALA A 135 -13.43 3.83 6.50
CA ALA A 135 -14.06 4.93 7.22
C ALA A 135 -13.20 6.20 7.16
N ALA A 136 -11.88 6.07 7.30
CA ALA A 136 -10.97 7.20 7.21
C ALA A 136 -10.92 7.80 5.78
N ALA A 137 -10.82 6.97 4.74
CA ALA A 137 -10.85 7.43 3.35
C ALA A 137 -12.16 8.19 3.03
N ASN A 138 -13.30 7.68 3.52
CA ASN A 138 -14.60 8.36 3.38
C ASN A 138 -14.66 9.69 4.15
N ALA A 139 -14.07 9.78 5.34
CA ALA A 139 -13.98 11.04 6.07
C ALA A 139 -13.23 12.11 5.26
N TYR A 140 -12.09 11.76 4.65
CA TYR A 140 -11.34 12.67 3.78
C TYR A 140 -12.11 13.08 2.53
N LYS A 141 -12.80 12.15 1.86
CA LYS A 141 -13.70 12.46 0.74
C LYS A 141 -14.77 13.48 1.15
N ASN A 142 -15.30 13.36 2.36
CA ASN A 142 -16.33 14.24 2.90
C ASN A 142 -15.76 15.50 3.59
N LYS A 143 -14.44 15.72 3.58
CA LYS A 143 -13.74 16.82 4.26
C LYS A 143 -14.03 16.85 5.78
N GLN A 144 -14.08 15.68 6.39
CA GLN A 144 -14.30 15.47 7.82
C GLN A 144 -13.04 14.89 8.46
N GLU A 145 -12.88 15.10 9.76
CA GLU A 145 -11.81 14.48 10.53
C GLU A 145 -12.12 12.99 10.75
N PRO A 146 -11.23 12.05 10.38
CA PRO A 146 -11.42 10.64 10.64
C PRO A 146 -11.34 10.33 12.14
N ARG A 147 -11.99 9.25 12.57
CA ARG A 147 -11.79 8.72 13.92
C ARG A 147 -10.37 8.14 14.01
N ARG A 148 -9.50 8.79 14.77
CA ARG A 148 -8.09 8.40 14.86
C ARG A 148 -7.80 7.20 15.74
N GLY A 149 -8.78 6.76 16.55
CA GLY A 149 -8.60 5.68 17.52
C GLY A 149 -7.86 6.12 18.79
N PRO A 150 -7.82 5.25 19.81
CA PRO A 150 -7.14 5.50 21.08
C PRO A 150 -5.61 5.45 20.97
N GLY A 151 -5.04 4.96 19.86
CA GLY A 151 -3.62 4.70 19.73
C GLY A 151 -3.22 3.42 20.46
N PHE A 152 -1.93 3.26 20.76
CA PHE A 152 -1.42 2.09 21.48
C PHE A 152 -1.34 2.39 22.98
N THR A 153 -2.17 1.72 23.77
CA THR A 153 -2.37 1.99 25.21
C THR A 153 -1.69 0.95 26.10
N ARG A 154 -1.35 -0.22 25.55
CA ARG A 154 -0.74 -1.36 26.27
C ARG A 154 0.67 -1.12 26.81
N ALA A 155 1.34 -0.02 26.43
CA ALA A 155 2.74 0.26 26.80
C ALA A 155 2.95 0.98 28.15
N THR A 156 1.90 1.40 28.85
CA THR A 156 2.06 2.34 29.99
C THR A 156 2.19 1.67 31.37
N ASP A 157 3.23 0.86 31.56
CA ASP A 157 3.89 0.74 32.88
C ASP A 157 5.16 1.62 32.97
N ALA A 158 5.54 2.29 31.87
CA ALA A 158 6.51 3.38 31.88
C ALA A 158 5.87 4.62 31.24
N GLY A 159 5.69 5.67 32.02
CA GLY A 159 4.92 6.85 31.64
C GLY A 159 5.42 7.55 30.38
N ALA A 160 4.56 7.61 29.36
CA ALA A 160 4.58 8.63 28.31
C ALA A 160 3.17 8.75 27.71
N ALA A 161 2.29 9.46 28.40
CA ALA A 161 1.13 10.07 27.77
C ALA A 161 1.63 11.24 26.91
N VAL A 162 1.54 11.13 25.58
CA VAL A 162 0.99 12.12 24.63
C VAL A 162 1.47 11.86 23.20
N ALA A 163 0.53 11.59 22.29
CA ALA A 163 0.61 11.99 20.89
C ALA A 163 -0.80 12.10 20.28
N ALA A 164 -1.64 12.93 20.90
CA ALA A 164 -2.77 13.50 20.17
C ALA A 164 -2.17 14.45 19.11
N SER A 165 -2.26 14.09 17.83
CA SER A 165 -1.86 14.96 16.73
C SER A 165 -2.70 16.25 16.79
N ALA A 166 -2.06 17.35 17.20
CA ALA A 166 -2.60 18.68 17.10
C ALA A 166 -2.64 19.15 15.63
N PRO A 167 -3.59 20.03 15.25
CA PRO A 167 -3.74 20.48 13.88
C PRO A 167 -2.61 21.45 13.53
N ILE A 168 -2.01 21.29 12.35
CA ILE A 168 -1.09 22.27 11.79
C ILE A 168 -1.83 23.57 11.49
N ALA A 169 -1.58 24.60 12.31
CA ALA A 169 -2.07 25.95 12.12
C ALA A 169 -1.37 26.63 10.92
N ALA A 170 -2.16 27.28 10.09
CA ALA A 170 -1.70 28.12 8.99
C ALA A 170 -0.87 29.31 9.50
N SER A 171 0.31 29.54 8.92
CA SER A 171 1.04 30.79 9.04
C SER A 171 1.03 31.54 7.70
N ALA A 172 0.72 32.83 7.77
CA ALA A 172 0.62 33.75 6.63
C ALA A 172 1.75 34.80 6.66
N GLY A 173 2.26 35.15 5.47
CA GLY A 173 3.12 36.31 5.15
C GLY A 173 4.63 36.02 5.26
N SER A 174 5.51 36.27 4.27
CA SER A 174 5.56 37.33 3.24
C SER A 174 6.58 36.96 2.11
N PRO A 175 6.75 37.76 1.03
CA PRO A 175 6.78 37.26 -0.35
C PRO A 175 8.17 36.89 -0.89
N ALA A 176 8.21 35.94 -1.83
CA ALA A 176 9.36 35.68 -2.69
C ALA A 176 8.92 35.57 -4.17
N THR A 177 9.68 36.29 -5.00
CA THR A 177 9.66 36.47 -6.46
C THR A 177 9.56 35.14 -7.24
N PRO A 178 8.90 35.09 -8.42
CA PRO A 178 8.60 33.82 -9.11
C PRO A 178 9.80 33.29 -9.91
N PRO A 179 10.03 31.96 -9.96
CA PRO A 179 10.77 31.30 -11.03
C PRO A 179 9.83 30.82 -12.16
N PRO A 180 10.36 30.54 -13.36
CA PRO A 180 9.57 30.43 -14.58
C PRO A 180 8.80 29.10 -14.68
N ALA A 181 7.74 29.14 -15.51
CA ALA A 181 6.81 28.06 -15.77
C ALA A 181 7.49 26.73 -16.12
N ALA A 182 7.31 25.72 -15.26
CA ALA A 182 7.59 24.33 -15.55
C ALA A 182 6.30 23.63 -16.02
N ARG A 183 6.44 22.88 -17.10
CA ARG A 183 5.42 22.12 -17.81
C ARG A 183 4.62 21.18 -16.89
N ALA A 184 3.34 21.01 -17.23
CA ALA A 184 2.42 20.04 -16.65
C ALA A 184 3.08 18.65 -16.54
N ALA A 185 3.21 18.15 -15.31
CA ALA A 185 3.51 16.76 -15.05
C ALA A 185 2.30 15.93 -15.47
N THR A 186 2.49 15.10 -16.49
CA THR A 186 1.54 14.07 -16.90
C THR A 186 1.45 13.04 -15.79
N ALA A 187 0.22 12.77 -15.32
CA ALA A 187 -0.05 11.70 -14.38
C ALA A 187 0.49 10.37 -14.93
N GLU A 188 1.26 9.66 -14.10
CA GLU A 188 1.79 8.36 -14.47
C GLU A 188 0.64 7.35 -14.67
N PRO A 189 0.73 6.49 -15.70
CA PRO A 189 -0.32 5.54 -16.02
C PRO A 189 -0.37 4.38 -15.02
N LEU A 190 -1.56 3.82 -14.84
CA LEU A 190 -1.90 2.67 -13.96
C LEU A 190 -0.98 1.44 -14.06
N TRP A 191 -0.19 1.30 -15.13
CA TRP A 191 0.77 0.20 -15.29
C TRP A 191 2.09 0.41 -14.53
N ALA A 192 2.42 1.62 -14.08
CA ALA A 192 3.62 1.88 -13.29
C ALA A 192 3.57 1.15 -11.93
N GLU A 193 2.40 1.12 -11.28
CA GLU A 193 2.19 0.37 -10.03
C GLU A 193 2.23 -1.15 -10.24
N ALA A 194 1.83 -1.64 -11.42
CA ALA A 194 1.93 -3.05 -11.78
C ALA A 194 3.38 -3.47 -12.13
N SER A 195 4.19 -2.55 -12.66
CA SER A 195 5.61 -2.81 -12.95
C SER A 195 6.42 -3.02 -11.66
N ASP A 196 6.13 -2.24 -10.61
CA ASP A 196 6.79 -2.35 -9.32
C ASP A 196 6.53 -3.71 -8.62
N LEU A 197 5.39 -4.33 -8.90
CA LEU A 197 5.05 -5.70 -8.46
C LEU A 197 5.93 -6.79 -9.11
N LEU A 198 6.53 -6.51 -10.26
CA LEU A 198 7.31 -7.47 -11.05
C LEU A 198 8.83 -7.30 -10.89
N ASP A 199 9.29 -6.14 -10.42
CA ASP A 199 10.72 -5.77 -10.40
C ASP A 199 11.59 -6.50 -9.37
N GLY A 200 10.99 -7.30 -8.49
CA GLY A 200 11.71 -8.17 -7.55
C GLY A 200 11.47 -9.66 -7.75
N LEU A 201 10.93 -10.05 -8.90
CA LEU A 201 10.89 -11.45 -9.34
C LEU A 201 12.20 -11.83 -10.03
N ASP A 202 13.28 -11.99 -9.25
CA ASP A 202 14.37 -12.93 -9.59
C ASP A 202 13.99 -14.35 -9.08
N ALA A 203 12.69 -14.67 -9.07
CA ALA A 203 12.22 -16.04 -8.97
C ALA A 203 12.56 -16.75 -10.29
N PRO A 204 12.84 -18.07 -10.29
CA PRO A 204 12.90 -18.80 -11.55
C PRO A 204 11.61 -18.49 -12.29
N VAL A 205 11.74 -17.91 -13.49
CA VAL A 205 10.61 -17.75 -14.41
C VAL A 205 10.01 -19.14 -14.51
N ASP A 206 8.81 -19.33 -13.97
CA ASP A 206 8.09 -20.59 -14.16
C ASP A 206 8.15 -20.88 -15.67
N ASP A 207 8.57 -22.10 -16.02
CA ASP A 207 8.71 -22.49 -17.41
C ASP A 207 7.45 -22.03 -18.17
N PRO A 208 7.61 -21.37 -19.33
CA PRO A 208 6.49 -20.78 -20.04
C PRO A 208 5.37 -21.81 -20.18
N ILE A 209 4.21 -21.52 -19.59
CA ILE A 209 3.06 -22.41 -19.61
C ILE A 209 2.52 -22.41 -21.04
N GLU A 210 2.74 -23.49 -21.78
CA GLU A 210 2.16 -23.67 -23.11
C GLU A 210 0.67 -24.00 -22.96
N VAL A 211 -0.19 -23.00 -23.20
CA VAL A 211 -1.65 -23.18 -23.21
C VAL A 211 -2.11 -23.45 -24.64
N ARG A 212 -2.60 -24.68 -24.89
CA ARG A 212 -3.25 -25.04 -26.16
C ARG A 212 -4.76 -24.98 -26.03
N LEU A 213 -5.39 -24.10 -26.81
CA LEU A 213 -6.83 -23.94 -26.88
C LEU A 213 -7.32 -24.42 -28.25
N ALA A 214 -8.28 -25.35 -28.26
CA ALA A 214 -9.01 -25.74 -29.46
C ALA A 214 -10.30 -24.94 -29.52
N LEU A 215 -10.44 -24.09 -30.53
CA LEU A 215 -11.66 -23.34 -30.79
C LEU A 215 -12.48 -24.05 -31.86
N THR A 216 -13.80 -24.10 -31.67
CA THR A 216 -14.73 -24.43 -32.75
C THR A 216 -14.73 -23.32 -33.82
N GLY A 217 -15.23 -23.63 -35.03
CA GLY A 217 -15.29 -22.65 -36.12
C GLY A 217 -16.05 -21.37 -35.75
N ASP A 218 -17.14 -21.50 -34.98
CA ASP A 218 -17.96 -20.39 -34.52
C ASP A 218 -17.28 -19.56 -33.42
N GLU A 219 -16.51 -20.20 -32.54
CA GLU A 219 -15.70 -19.50 -31.53
C GLU A 219 -14.55 -18.72 -32.18
N HIS A 220 -13.89 -19.32 -33.17
CA HIS A 220 -12.85 -18.64 -33.94
C HIS A 220 -13.42 -17.44 -34.69
N ALA A 221 -14.60 -17.56 -35.31
CA ALA A 221 -15.24 -16.45 -36.01
C ALA A 221 -15.59 -15.30 -35.04
N ARG A 222 -16.23 -15.61 -33.91
CA ARG A 222 -16.57 -14.62 -32.88
C ARG A 222 -15.35 -13.92 -32.28
N LEU A 223 -14.25 -14.66 -32.07
CA LEU A 223 -13.01 -14.08 -31.58
C LEU A 223 -12.38 -13.13 -32.61
N ARG A 224 -12.43 -13.49 -33.90
CA ARG A 224 -11.94 -12.65 -34.99
C ARG A 224 -12.74 -11.35 -35.10
N ASP A 225 -14.08 -11.44 -35.10
CA ASP A 225 -14.95 -10.26 -35.18
C ASP A 225 -14.71 -9.30 -34.01
N ARG A 226 -14.47 -9.86 -32.80
CA ARG A 226 -14.14 -9.08 -31.61
C ARG A 226 -12.75 -8.44 -31.69
N ALA A 227 -11.76 -9.15 -32.24
CA ALA A 227 -10.42 -8.62 -32.46
C ALA A 227 -10.45 -7.44 -33.45
N GLU A 228 -11.18 -7.58 -34.55
CA GLU A 228 -11.38 -6.52 -35.55
C GLU A 228 -12.11 -5.30 -34.95
N ALA A 229 -13.20 -5.51 -34.20
CA ALA A 229 -13.93 -4.44 -33.53
C ALA A 229 -13.06 -3.67 -32.51
N GLN A 230 -12.03 -4.31 -31.96
CA GLN A 230 -11.10 -3.73 -30.99
C GLN A 230 -9.80 -3.22 -31.63
N GLY A 231 -9.62 -3.40 -32.95
CA GLY A 231 -8.40 -2.99 -33.67
C GLY A 231 -7.13 -3.72 -33.21
N VAL A 232 -7.26 -4.94 -32.70
CA VAL A 232 -6.13 -5.76 -32.21
C VAL A 232 -5.99 -7.04 -33.01
N THR A 233 -4.83 -7.69 -32.91
CA THR A 233 -4.64 -9.00 -33.55
C THR A 233 -5.45 -10.10 -32.86
N LEU A 234 -5.72 -11.20 -33.57
CA LEU A 234 -6.42 -12.36 -33.00
C LEU A 234 -5.66 -12.96 -31.81
N GLU A 235 -4.33 -12.96 -31.86
CA GLU A 235 -3.47 -13.43 -30.78
C GLU A 235 -3.57 -12.54 -29.54
N GLU A 236 -3.60 -11.20 -29.70
CA GLU A 236 -3.82 -10.27 -28.59
C GLU A 236 -5.23 -10.40 -28.00
N ALA A 237 -6.25 -10.62 -28.85
CA ALA A 237 -7.60 -10.89 -28.39
C ALA A 237 -7.67 -12.19 -27.57
N LEU A 238 -6.91 -13.23 -27.96
CA LEU A 238 -6.81 -14.50 -27.22
C LEU A 238 -6.07 -14.31 -25.88
N ARG A 239 -4.96 -13.56 -25.86
CA ARG A 239 -4.19 -13.28 -24.63
C ARG A 239 -4.98 -12.48 -23.60
N ARG A 240 -5.99 -11.72 -24.02
CA ARG A 240 -6.89 -10.96 -23.12
C ARG A 240 -8.01 -11.80 -22.51
N LEU A 241 -8.19 -13.06 -22.93
CA LEU A 241 -9.22 -13.97 -22.42
C LEU A 241 -8.70 -14.89 -21.29
N ILE A 242 -7.39 -14.97 -21.11
CA ILE A 242 -6.68 -15.75 -20.09
C ILE A 242 -6.18 -14.76 -19.04
#